data_AF-A0A7K0WEG4-F1
#
_entry.id   AF-A0A7K0WEG4-F1
#
_cell.length_a   1.000
_cell.length_b   1.000
_cell.length_c   1.000
_cell.angle_alpha   90.00
_cell.angle_beta   90.00
_cell.angle_gamma   90.00
#
_symmetry.space_group_name_H-M   'P 1'
#
loop_
_entity.id
_entity.type
_entity.pdbx_description
1 polymer ?
#
loop_
_entity_poly.entity_id
_entity_poly.type
_entity_poly.pdbx_seq_one_letter_code
_entity_poly.pdbx_strand_id
1 'polypeptide(L)' 'EVIDEVKGPKIDILRYKNKTGHRRRQGFRAQHTRVKITAISGAK' A
#
# COMPACT_ATOMS: atom_id res chain seq x y z
N GLU A 1 -10.52 -0.93 -17.87
CA GLU A 1 -11.02 -2.20 -17.27
C GLU A 1 -10.15 -2.61 -16.09
N VAL A 2 -10.72 -3.23 -15.06
CA VAL A 2 -9.98 -3.71 -13.88
C VAL A 2 -9.47 -5.12 -14.17
N ILE A 3 -8.16 -5.33 -14.05
CA ILE A 3 -7.51 -6.62 -14.38
C ILE A 3 -7.46 -7.51 -13.13
N ASP A 4 -7.01 -6.97 -12.00
CA ASP A 4 -6.73 -7.77 -10.80
C ASP A 4 -6.76 -6.94 -9.51
N GLU A 5 -7.04 -7.63 -8.41
CA GLU A 5 -6.88 -7.14 -7.04
C GLU A 5 -5.59 -7.70 -6.43
N VAL A 6 -4.62 -6.82 -6.20
CA VAL A 6 -3.26 -7.21 -5.78
C VAL A 6 -2.94 -6.62 -4.41
N LYS A 7 -2.34 -7.44 -3.54
CA LYS A 7 -1.79 -6.94 -2.27
C LYS A 7 -0.40 -6.34 -2.53
N GLY A 8 -0.22 -5.10 -2.10
CA GLY A 8 1.06 -4.40 -2.13
C GLY A 8 2.13 -5.07 -1.26
N PRO A 9 3.40 -4.63 -1.42
CA PRO A 9 4.50 -5.11 -0.60
C PRO A 9 4.24 -4.83 0.88
N LYS A 10 4.78 -5.69 1.75
CA LYS A 10 4.61 -5.57 3.19
C LYS A 10 5.44 -4.39 3.70
N ILE A 11 4.80 -3.49 4.44
CA ILE A 11 5.46 -2.41 5.16
C ILE A 11 5.65 -2.88 6.60
N ASP A 12 6.90 -2.97 7.03
CA ASP A 12 7.26 -3.28 8.42
C ASP A 12 7.34 -1.97 9.23
N ILE A 13 6.36 -1.75 10.11
CA ILE A 13 6.25 -0.55 10.93
C ILE A 13 6.67 -0.89 12.36
N LEU A 14 7.70 -0.19 12.85
CA LEU A 14 8.14 -0.25 14.24
C LEU A 14 7.82 1.08 14.92
N ARG A 15 6.95 1.03 15.93
CA ARG A 15 6.70 2.16 16.83
C ARG A 15 7.52 1.94 18.08
N TYR A 16 8.38 2.91 18.39
CA TYR A 16 9.20 2.90 19.60
C TYR A 16 9.20 4.28 20.24
N LYS A 17 9.13 4.31 21.57
CA LYS A 17 9.44 5.50 22.38
C LYS A 17 10.52 5.14 23.39
N ASN A 18 11.50 6.01 23.56
CA ASN A 18 12.60 5.77 24.47
C ASN A 18 12.14 5.77 25.93
N LYS A 19 12.75 4.90 26.74
CA LYS A 19 12.60 4.81 28.21
C LYS A 19 11.16 4.63 28.74
N THR A 20 10.19 4.41 27.87
CA THR A 20 8.76 4.24 28.20
C THR A 20 8.29 2.80 28.05
N GLY A 21 9.18 1.87 27.64
CA GLY A 21 8.84 0.48 27.35
C GLY A 21 7.93 0.30 26.12
N HIS A 22 7.53 1.38 25.47
CA HIS A 22 6.63 1.34 24.34
C HIS A 22 7.38 0.89 23.08
N ARG A 23 7.26 -0.38 22.75
CA ARG A 23 7.77 -0.98 21.50
C ARG A 23 6.69 -1.87 20.89
N ARG A 24 6.18 -1.49 19.72
CA ARG A 24 5.15 -2.26 18.99
C ARG A 24 5.57 -2.44 17.54
N ARG A 25 5.42 -3.66 17.03
CA ARG A 25 5.63 -4.01 15.62
C ARG A 25 4.29 -4.27 14.96
N GLN A 26 4.07 -3.68 13.79
CA GLN A 26 2.90 -3.90 12.98
C GLN A 26 3.32 -4.07 11.51
N GLY A 27 2.74 -5.04 10.83
CA GLY A 27 2.82 -5.15 9.38
C GLY A 27 1.60 -4.51 8.74
N PHE A 28 1.78 -3.83 7.61
CA PHE A 28 0.68 -3.42 6.76
C PHE A 28 0.91 -3.90 5.33
N ARG A 29 -0.16 -4.32 4.66
CA ARG A 29 -0.17 -4.61 3.22
C ARG A 29 -1.33 -3.84 2.62
N ALA A 30 -1.02 -2.91 1.72
CA ALA A 30 -2.04 -2.14 1.01
C ALA A 30 -2.79 -3.04 0.03
N GLN A 31 -4.08 -2.80 -0.15
CA GLN A 31 -4.84 -3.40 -1.23
C GLN A 31 -4.81 -2.45 -2.41
N HIS A 32 -4.42 -2.98 -3.57
CA HIS A 32 -4.30 -2.22 -4.81
C HIS A 32 -5.13 -2.88 -5.90
N THR A 33 -5.60 -2.08 -6.84
CA THR A 33 -6.33 -2.54 -8.00
C THR A 33 -5.51 -2.21 -9.23
N ARG A 34 -5.17 -3.23 -10.03
CA ARG A 34 -4.45 -3.04 -11.29
C ARG A 34 -5.46 -2.74 -12.39
N VAL A 35 -5.37 -1.55 -12.97
CA VAL A 35 -6.30 -1.09 -14.02
C VAL A 35 -5.59 -1.01 -15.35
N LYS A 36 -6.25 -1.49 -16.42
CA LYS A 36 -5.85 -1.27 -17.81
C LYS A 36 -6.50 0.00 -18.33
N ILE A 37 -5.68 0.92 -18.84
CA ILE A 37 -6.15 2.12 -19.55
C ILE A 37 -6.47 1.71 -20.99
N THR A 38 -7.71 1.93 -21.43
CA THR A 38 -8.20 1.50 -22.76
C THR A 38 -8.16 2.63 -23.79
N ALA A 39 -8.39 3.88 -23.38
CA ALA A 39 -8.25 5.06 -24.22
C ALA A 39 -7.92 6.27 -23.33
N ILE A 40 -7.21 7.24 -23.89
CA ILE A 40 -6.99 8.55 -23.29
C ILE A 40 -7.57 9.58 -24.26
N SER A 41 -8.81 9.99 -24.05
CA SER A 41 -9.48 11.00 -24.89
C SER A 41 -9.19 12.39 -24.34
N GLY A 42 -8.02 12.95 -24.69
CA GLY A 42 -7.64 14.27 -24.21
C GLY A 42 -6.13 14.50 -24.24
N ALA A 43 -5.50 14.30 -25.39
CA ALA A 43 -4.23 14.95 -25.67
C ALA A 43 -4.54 16.09 -26.65
N LYS A 44 -4.64 17.31 -26.11
CA LYS A 44 -4.62 18.55 -26.88
C LYS A 44 -3.48 19.40 -26.35
#